data_AF-A0A1D3K9Q3-F1
#
_entry.id   AF-A0A1D3K9Q3-F1
#
_cell.length_a   1.000
_cell.length_b   1.000
_cell.length_c   1.000
_cell.angle_alpha   90.00
_cell.angle_beta   90.00
_cell.angle_gamma   90.00
#
_symmetry.space_group_name_H-M   'P 1'
#
loop_
_entity.id
_entity.type
_entity.pdbx_description
1 polymer ?
#
loop_
_entity_poly.entity_id
_entity_poly.type
_entity_poly.pdbx_seq_one_letter_code
_entity_poly.pdbx_strand_id
1 'polypeptide(L)'
;MVEVDDNNAVWLAAESARQVALRTALRDKALWGDQSVNVICGMIKAFCVAISLSIAVQRSGLPESCCHVIAALVTGPLLIFNQSAFFWRNMFNERADAAFDTTLRNHHRN
;
A
#
# COMPACT_ATOMS: atom_id res chain seq x y z
N MET A 1 13.52 11.65 33.94
CA MET A 1 12.24 12.26 33.52
C MET A 1 12.40 13.12 32.27
N VAL A 2 13.48 13.91 32.15
CA VAL A 2 13.76 14.76 30.97
C VAL A 2 13.82 14.00 29.63
N GLU A 3 14.47 12.84 29.58
CA GLU A 3 14.59 12.04 28.32
C GLU A 3 13.24 11.53 27.76
N VAL A 4 12.22 11.34 28.60
CA VAL A 4 10.91 10.84 28.13
C VAL A 4 10.11 11.97 27.48
N ASP A 5 10.23 13.20 28.02
CA ASP A 5 9.59 14.38 27.44
C ASP A 5 10.24 14.78 26.11
N ASP A 6 11.58 14.69 26.00
CA ASP A 6 12.31 14.99 24.77
C ASP A 6 11.96 14.00 23.65
N ASN A 7 11.91 12.69 23.96
CA ASN A 7 11.51 11.67 22.99
C ASN A 7 10.06 11.84 22.52
N ASN A 8 9.16 12.26 23.42
CA ASN A 8 7.78 12.53 23.06
C ASN A 8 7.68 13.77 22.15
N ALA A 9 8.46 14.82 22.42
CA ALA A 9 8.53 16.01 21.57
C ALA A 9 9.07 15.70 20.17
N VAL A 10 10.13 14.88 20.07
CA VAL A 10 10.70 14.42 18.79
C VAL A 10 9.68 13.64 17.98
N TRP A 11 8.95 12.71 18.63
CA TRP A 11 7.92 11.91 17.98
C TRP A 11 6.74 12.75 17.50
N LEU A 12 6.27 13.70 18.32
CA LEU A 12 5.23 14.65 17.93
C LEU A 12 5.65 15.54 16.75
N ALA A 13 6.90 15.99 16.72
CA ALA A 13 7.46 16.74 15.60
C ALA A 13 7.47 15.89 14.32
N ALA A 14 7.93 14.64 14.40
CA ALA A 14 7.94 13.71 13.26
C ALA A 14 6.52 13.40 12.75
N GLU A 15 5.56 13.17 13.65
CA GLU A 15 4.16 12.92 13.28
C GLU A 15 3.51 14.17 12.65
N SER A 16 3.84 15.36 13.13
CA SER A 16 3.38 16.61 12.49
C SER A 16 3.96 16.76 11.06
N ALA A 17 5.24 16.43 10.86
CA ALA A 17 5.90 16.46 9.56
C ALA A 17 5.26 15.44 8.60
N ARG A 18 4.93 14.25 9.09
CA ARG A 18 4.19 13.22 8.36
C ARG A 18 2.84 13.74 7.86
N GLN A 19 2.05 14.37 8.74
CA GLN A 19 0.73 14.90 8.37
C GLN A 19 0.82 16.03 7.34
N VAL A 20 1.80 16.93 7.48
CA VAL A 20 2.04 18.01 6.51
C VAL A 20 2.46 17.44 5.15
N ALA A 21 3.37 16.48 5.15
CA ALA A 21 3.83 15.80 3.94
C ALA A 21 2.68 15.04 3.26
N LEU A 22 1.83 14.35 4.02
CA LEU A 22 0.65 13.66 3.50
C LEU A 22 -0.34 14.64 2.85
N ARG A 23 -0.67 15.75 3.52
CA ARG A 23 -1.58 16.78 2.95
C ARG A 23 -1.01 17.40 1.68
N THR A 24 0.30 17.61 1.64
CA THR A 24 0.99 18.15 0.46
C THR A 24 0.99 17.13 -0.67
N ALA A 25 1.30 15.87 -0.37
CA ALA A 25 1.27 14.76 -1.31
C ALA A 25 -0.12 14.57 -1.92
N LEU A 26 -1.19 14.68 -1.12
CA LEU A 26 -2.57 14.59 -1.61
C LEU A 26 -2.97 15.73 -2.56
N ARG A 27 -2.25 16.86 -2.57
CA ARG A 27 -2.48 17.97 -3.52
C ARG A 27 -1.63 17.85 -4.79
N ASP A 28 -0.65 16.95 -4.81
CA ASP A 28 0.27 16.76 -5.93
C ASP A 28 -0.38 15.95 -7.04
N LYS A 29 -0.75 16.62 -8.15
CA LYS A 29 -1.39 16.01 -9.31
C LYS A 29 -0.51 14.96 -10.00
N ALA A 30 0.81 15.14 -9.99
CA ALA A 30 1.72 14.17 -10.59
C ALA A 30 1.71 12.86 -9.80
N LEU A 31 1.67 12.96 -8.46
CA LEU A 31 1.60 11.80 -7.57
C LEU A 31 0.29 11.02 -7.73
N TRP A 32 -0.82 11.70 -8.00
CA TRP A 32 -2.09 11.05 -8.36
C TRP A 32 -2.00 10.29 -9.68
N GLY A 33 -1.27 10.82 -10.67
CA GLY A 33 -0.95 10.11 -11.90
C GLY A 33 -0.25 8.79 -11.62
N ASP A 34 0.85 8.84 -10.88
CA ASP A 34 1.62 7.63 -10.51
C ASP A 34 0.79 6.64 -9.69
N GLN A 35 0.00 7.14 -8.74
CA GLN A 35 -0.90 6.29 -7.94
C GLN A 35 -1.94 5.61 -8.83
N SER A 36 -2.51 6.31 -9.81
CA SER A 36 -3.49 5.74 -10.73
C SER A 36 -2.90 4.63 -11.60
N VAL A 37 -1.66 4.80 -12.07
CA VAL A 37 -0.93 3.77 -12.83
C VAL A 37 -0.69 2.54 -11.95
N ASN A 38 -0.26 2.74 -10.70
CA ASN A 38 -0.09 1.63 -9.74
C ASN A 38 -1.40 0.89 -9.48
N VAL A 39 -2.52 1.59 -9.35
CA VAL A 39 -3.85 0.97 -9.18
C VAL A 39 -4.22 0.16 -10.43
N ILE A 40 -4.03 0.71 -11.63
CA ILE A 40 -4.31 0.01 -12.90
C ILE A 40 -3.45 -1.25 -13.03
N CYS A 41 -2.14 -1.14 -12.78
CA CYS A 41 -1.23 -2.29 -12.79
C CYS A 41 -1.65 -3.34 -11.74
N GLY A 42 -2.07 -2.93 -10.56
CA GLY A 42 -2.62 -3.81 -9.53
C GLY A 42 -3.87 -4.56 -10.01
N MET A 43 -4.80 -3.86 -10.67
CA MET A 43 -6.01 -4.45 -11.24
C MET A 43 -5.70 -5.47 -12.35
N ILE A 44 -4.75 -5.15 -13.24
CA ILE A 44 -4.32 -6.07 -14.30
C ILE A 44 -3.71 -7.34 -13.69
N LYS A 45 -2.83 -7.20 -12.70
CA LYS A 45 -2.26 -8.36 -12.00
C LYS A 45 -3.35 -9.22 -11.34
N ALA A 46 -4.30 -8.59 -10.66
CA ALA A 46 -5.42 -9.28 -10.02
C ALA A 46 -6.24 -10.10 -11.03
N PHE A 47 -6.54 -9.48 -12.16
CA PHE A 47 -7.27 -10.11 -13.26
C PHE A 47 -6.51 -11.31 -13.83
N CYS A 48 -5.20 -11.17 -14.07
CA CYS A 48 -4.36 -12.28 -14.53
C CYS A 48 -4.35 -13.45 -13.54
N VAL A 49 -4.21 -13.17 -12.23
CA VAL A 49 -4.27 -14.21 -11.18
C VAL A 49 -5.60 -14.93 -11.17
N ALA A 50 -6.71 -14.19 -11.25
CA ALA A 50 -8.05 -14.76 -11.27
C ALA A 50 -8.27 -15.67 -12.50
N ILE A 51 -7.83 -15.24 -13.69
CA ILE A 51 -7.90 -16.05 -14.91
C ILE A 51 -7.03 -17.30 -14.79
N SER A 52 -5.78 -17.17 -14.39
CA SER A 52 -4.86 -18.31 -14.25
C SER A 52 -5.41 -19.35 -13.29
N LEU A 53 -5.98 -18.90 -12.16
CA LEU A 53 -6.61 -19.79 -11.20
C LEU A 53 -7.88 -20.43 -11.75
N SER A 54 -8.73 -19.67 -12.44
CA SER A 54 -9.93 -20.21 -13.09
C SER A 54 -9.56 -21.32 -14.10
N ILE A 55 -8.55 -21.10 -14.94
CA ILE A 55 -8.06 -22.10 -15.91
C ILE A 55 -7.49 -23.32 -15.19
N ALA A 56 -6.70 -23.14 -14.13
CA ALA A 56 -6.12 -24.25 -13.36
C ALA A 56 -7.20 -25.12 -12.71
N VAL A 57 -8.26 -24.51 -12.18
CA VAL A 57 -9.39 -25.23 -11.57
C VAL A 57 -10.25 -25.93 -12.63
N GLN A 58 -10.49 -25.31 -13.79
CA GLN A 58 -11.18 -25.96 -14.91
C GLN A 58 -10.45 -27.23 -15.37
N ARG A 59 -9.12 -27.21 -15.39
CA ARG A 59 -8.30 -28.40 -15.72
C ARG A 59 -8.46 -29.56 -14.72
N SER A 60 -9.04 -29.30 -13.56
CA SER A 60 -9.34 -30.32 -12.55
C SER A 60 -10.71 -30.98 -12.74
N GLY A 61 -11.46 -30.62 -13.80
CA GLY A 61 -12.76 -31.21 -14.13
C GLY A 61 -13.94 -30.62 -13.36
N LEU A 62 -13.75 -29.48 -12.68
CA LEU A 62 -14.80 -28.78 -11.95
C LEU A 62 -15.71 -27.97 -12.90
N PRO A 63 -17.00 -27.78 -12.55
CA PRO A 63 -17.89 -26.90 -13.27
C PRO A 63 -17.35 -25.47 -13.35
N GLU A 64 -17.55 -24.81 -14.48
CA GLU A 64 -17.04 -23.45 -14.75
C GLU A 64 -17.51 -22.43 -13.70
N SER A 65 -18.76 -22.54 -13.23
CA SER A 65 -19.30 -21.70 -12.15
C SER A 65 -18.51 -21.84 -10.84
N CYS A 66 -18.10 -23.06 -10.46
CA CYS A 66 -17.28 -23.30 -9.28
C CYS A 66 -15.86 -22.73 -9.46
N CYS A 67 -15.32 -22.77 -10.67
CA CYS A 67 -13.98 -22.25 -10.98
C CYS A 67 -13.90 -20.74 -10.75
N HIS A 68 -14.90 -19.99 -11.21
CA HIS A 68 -14.97 -18.54 -10.99
C HIS A 68 -15.14 -18.17 -9.52
N VAL A 69 -15.95 -18.93 -8.77
CA VAL A 69 -16.15 -18.71 -7.33
C VAL A 69 -14.84 -18.94 -6.57
N ILE A 70 -14.13 -20.03 -6.85
CA ILE A 70 -12.82 -20.32 -6.23
C ILE A 70 -11.81 -19.23 -6.61
N ALA A 71 -11.78 -18.82 -7.88
CA ALA A 71 -10.90 -17.75 -8.34
C ALA A 71 -11.15 -16.43 -7.57
N ALA A 72 -12.41 -16.05 -7.37
CA ALA A 72 -12.78 -14.87 -6.60
C ALA A 72 -12.42 -15.02 -5.11
N LEU A 73 -12.68 -16.19 -4.51
CA LEU A 73 -12.40 -16.47 -3.09
C LEU A 73 -10.91 -16.50 -2.77
N VAL A 74 -10.03 -16.78 -3.72
CA VAL A 74 -8.58 -16.75 -3.52
C VAL A 74 -8.00 -15.39 -3.89
N THR A 75 -8.45 -14.79 -5.00
CA THR A 75 -7.95 -13.49 -5.45
C THR A 75 -8.38 -12.37 -4.52
N GLY A 76 -9.59 -12.40 -3.97
CA GLY A 76 -10.10 -11.40 -3.02
C GLY A 76 -9.21 -11.23 -1.78
N PRO A 77 -8.95 -12.30 -1.00
CA PRO A 77 -8.02 -12.26 0.13
C PRO A 77 -6.60 -11.85 -0.27
N LEU A 78 -6.09 -12.30 -1.41
CA LEU A 78 -4.77 -11.87 -1.90
C LEU A 78 -4.69 -10.35 -2.10
N LEU A 79 -5.78 -9.71 -2.54
CA LEU A 79 -5.84 -8.25 -2.70
C LEU A 79 -5.94 -7.51 -1.35
N ILE A 80 -6.65 -8.07 -0.37
CA ILE A 80 -6.86 -7.44 0.93
C ILE A 80 -5.62 -7.57 1.81
N PHE A 81 -5.01 -8.75 1.87
CA PHE A 81 -3.89 -9.03 2.79
C PHE A 81 -2.52 -8.68 2.21
N ASN A 82 -2.42 -8.40 0.91
CA ASN A 82 -1.14 -8.05 0.25
C ASN A 82 -1.20 -6.70 -0.50
N GLN A 83 -1.76 -5.69 0.18
CA GLN A 83 -1.81 -4.33 -0.35
C GLN A 83 -0.41 -3.75 -0.51
N SER A 84 0.45 -3.86 0.51
CA SER A 84 1.73 -3.15 0.57
C SER A 84 2.86 -3.73 -0.28
N ALA A 85 2.85 -5.03 -0.63
CA ALA A 85 4.01 -5.66 -1.28
C ALA A 85 3.80 -6.06 -2.76
N PHE A 86 2.57 -6.32 -3.23
CA PHE A 86 2.40 -6.89 -4.58
C PHE A 86 1.34 -6.23 -5.46
N PHE A 87 0.28 -5.69 -4.86
CA PHE A 87 -0.85 -5.15 -5.62
C PHE A 87 -0.94 -3.62 -5.57
N TRP A 88 -0.97 -2.99 -4.39
CA TRP A 88 -1.29 -1.57 -4.24
C TRP A 88 -0.25 -0.80 -3.42
N ARG A 89 0.78 -0.32 -4.10
CA ARG A 89 1.71 0.64 -3.51
C ARG A 89 0.98 1.96 -3.20
N ASN A 90 1.10 2.46 -1.97
CA ASN A 90 0.51 3.74 -1.57
C ASN A 90 1.58 4.83 -1.53
N MET A 91 1.73 5.54 -2.66
CA MET A 91 2.75 6.56 -2.85
C MET A 91 2.60 7.74 -1.89
N PHE A 92 1.38 8.04 -1.44
CA PHE A 92 1.11 9.12 -0.48
C PHE A 92 1.66 8.78 0.90
N ASN A 93 1.38 7.57 1.38
CA ASN A 93 1.88 7.10 2.67
C ASN A 93 3.40 6.95 2.65
N GLU A 94 3.99 6.45 1.56
CA GLU A 94 5.44 6.36 1.45
C GLU A 94 6.14 7.72 1.54
N ARG A 95 5.59 8.77 0.90
CA ARG A 95 6.13 10.13 1.06
C ARG A 95 5.96 10.67 2.47
N ALA A 96 4.83 10.37 3.12
CA ALA A 96 4.59 10.78 4.49
C ALA A 96 5.53 10.08 5.48
N ASP A 97 5.73 8.77 5.33
CA ASP A 97 6.61 7.95 6.16
C ASP A 97 8.09 8.33 5.93
N ALA A 98 8.47 8.67 4.70
CA ALA A 98 9.81 9.20 4.41
C ALA A 98 10.09 10.54 5.11
N ALA A 99 9.08 11.42 5.20
CA ALA A 99 9.20 12.69 5.92
C ALA A 99 9.31 12.47 7.44
N PHE A 100 8.56 11.51 7.97
CA PHE A 100 8.66 11.07 9.37
C PHE A 100 10.08 10.56 9.69
N ASP A 101 10.59 9.59 8.91
CA ASP A 101 11.92 9.00 9.10
C ASP A 101 13.06 10.00 8.94
N THR A 102 12.89 10.98 8.05
CA THR A 102 13.88 12.06 7.87
C THR A 102 13.92 12.96 9.11
N THR A 103 12.76 13.27 9.69
CA THR A 103 12.65 14.11 10.89
C THR A 103 13.26 13.41 12.11
N LEU A 104 12.97 12.12 12.29
CA LEU A 104 13.60 11.30 13.33
C LEU A 104 15.13 11.22 13.18
N ARG A 105 15.62 10.98 11.95
CA ARG A 105 17.07 10.91 11.69
C ARG A 105 17.79 12.24 11.92
N ASN A 106 17.14 13.36 11.60
CA ASN A 106 17.72 14.68 11.79
C ASN A 106 17.78 15.08 13.27
N HIS A 107 16.81 14.66 14.09
CA HIS A 107 16.87 14.88 15.55
C HIS A 107 17.92 14.00 16.24
N HIS A 108 18.17 12.77 15.76
CA HIS A 108 19.24 11.92 16.31
C HIS A 108 20.67 12.37 15.97
N ARG A 109 20.84 13.30 15.02
CA ARG A 109 22.15 13.81 14.57
C ARG A 109 22.56 15.12 15.26
N ASN A 110 21.62 15.81 15.89
CA ASN A 110 21.84 17.05 16.64
C ASN A 110 21.96 16.75 18.14
#